data_AF-A0A356QP18-F1
#
_entry.id   AF-A0A356QP18-F1
#
_cell.length_a   1.000
_cell.length_b   1.000
_cell.length_c   1.000
_cell.angle_alpha   90.00
_cell.angle_beta   90.00
_cell.angle_gamma   90.00
#
_symmetry.space_group_name_H-M   'P 1'
#
loop_
_entity.id
_entity.type
_entity.pdbx_description
1 polymer ?
#
loop_
_entity_poly.entity_id
_entity_poly.type
_entity_poly.pdbx_seq_one_letter_code
_entity_poly.pdbx_strand_id
1 'polypeptide(L)' 'ATGNGLGESVQGGFATEVWAPPEAIIQRPESLSATAAMAMGTAGLTAILAVERLRAVIDWE' A
#
# COMPACT_ATOMS: atom_id res chain seq x y z
N ALA A 1 2.02 -2.51 6.44
CA ALA A 1 2.65 -3.12 5.25
C ALA A 1 1.70 -3.01 4.06
N THR A 2 2.24 -2.84 2.85
CA THR A 2 1.48 -2.77 1.60
C THR A 2 2.20 -3.59 0.53
N GLY A 3 1.60 -4.70 0.10
CA GLY A 3 2.20 -5.61 -0.89
C GLY A 3 3.23 -6.58 -0.28
N ASN A 4 4.34 -6.79 -1.00
CA ASN A 4 5.41 -7.75 -0.68
C ASN A 4 4.93 -9.21 -0.52
N GLY A 5 3.94 -9.61 -1.32
CA GLY A 5 3.39 -10.96 -1.33
C GLY A 5 2.47 -11.32 -0.15
N LEU A 6 2.19 -10.39 0.77
CA LEU A 6 1.27 -10.61 1.89
C LEU A 6 -0.15 -10.91 1.38
N GLY A 7 -0.66 -12.10 1.71
CA GLY A 7 -1.97 -12.56 1.23
C GLY A 7 -1.98 -13.11 -0.20
N GLU A 8 -0.82 -13.11 -0.88
CA GLU A 8 -0.64 -13.65 -2.23
C GLU A 8 0.26 -14.90 -2.22
N SER A 9 1.45 -14.77 -1.65
CA SER A 9 2.49 -15.82 -1.58
C SER A 9 2.95 -16.12 -0.16
N VAL A 10 2.68 -15.22 0.78
CA VAL A 10 2.89 -15.43 2.22
C VAL A 10 1.62 -15.12 3.00
N GLN A 11 1.57 -15.49 4.27
CA GLN A 11 0.38 -15.31 5.12
C GLN A 11 -0.04 -13.83 5.18
N GLY A 12 -1.34 -13.59 5.01
CA GLY A 12 -1.91 -12.24 4.94
C GLY A 12 -2.31 -11.66 6.30
N GLY A 13 -2.76 -10.40 6.28
CA GLY A 13 -3.08 -9.63 7.49
C GLY A 13 -4.51 -9.78 8.01
N PHE A 14 -5.34 -10.67 7.46
CA PHE A 14 -6.69 -10.92 8.01
C PHE A 14 -6.63 -11.85 9.24
N ALA A 15 -5.92 -11.37 10.25
CA ALA A 15 -5.60 -12.05 11.50
C ALA A 15 -5.37 -10.98 12.60
N THR A 16 -5.29 -11.40 13.86
CA THR A 16 -4.96 -10.50 14.98
C THR A 16 -3.48 -10.12 15.00
N GLU A 17 -2.62 -10.96 14.43
CA GLU A 17 -1.18 -10.77 14.32
C GLU A 17 -0.71 -11.26 12.94
N VAL A 18 0.34 -10.63 12.41
CA VAL A 18 0.92 -11.01 11.12
C VAL A 18 2.44 -10.87 11.18
N TRP A 19 3.14 -11.85 10.63
CA TRP A 19 4.58 -11.74 10.41
C TRP A 19 4.80 -11.09 9.06
N ALA A 20 5.34 -9.88 9.05
CA ALA A 20 5.60 -9.12 7.84
C ALA A 20 7.12 -8.97 7.65
N PRO A 21 7.63 -9.14 6.42
CA PRO A 21 9.04 -8.88 6.13
C PRO A 21 9.41 -7.43 6.51
N PRO A 22 10.59 -7.17 7.10
CA PRO A 22 11.01 -5.83 7.50
C PRO A 22 10.91 -4.80 6.36
N GLU A 23 11.17 -5.22 5.13
CA GLU A 23 11.14 -4.39 3.92
C GLU A 23 9.72 -3.96 3.56
N ALA A 24 8.69 -4.66 4.05
CA ALA A 24 7.29 -4.29 3.86
C ALA A 24 6.78 -3.29 4.92
N ILE A 25 7.58 -2.97 5.94
CA ILE A 25 7.18 -2.10 7.04
C ILE A 25 7.51 -0.65 6.70
N ILE A 26 6.49 0.21 6.76
CA ILE A 26 6.60 1.65 6.62
C ILE A 26 5.91 2.34 7.78
N GLN A 27 6.42 3.51 8.18
CA GLN A 27 5.79 4.32 9.21
C GLN A 27 4.42 4.81 8.73
N ARG A 28 3.37 4.54 9.51
CA ARG A 28 2.03 5.07 9.22
C ARG A 28 2.03 6.60 9.46
N PRO A 29 1.55 7.41 8.51
CA PRO A 29 1.34 8.84 8.73
C PRO A 29 0.39 9.09 9.91
N GLU A 30 0.69 10.07 10.75
CA GLU A 30 -0.11 10.38 11.95
C GLU A 30 -1.54 10.79 11.61
N SER A 31 -1.72 11.46 10.47
CA SER A 31 -3.02 11.92 9.96
C SER A 31 -3.95 10.80 9.49
N LEU A 32 -3.46 9.57 9.35
CA LEU A 32 -4.25 8.44 8.86
C LEU A 32 -4.53 7.44 9.98
N SER A 33 -5.80 7.11 10.20
CA SER A 33 -6.15 5.98 11.06
C SER A 33 -5.60 4.66 10.50
N ALA A 34 -5.41 3.66 11.36
CA ALA A 34 -4.98 2.33 10.91
C ALA A 34 -5.91 1.76 9.84
N THR A 35 -7.23 1.88 10.03
CA THR A 35 -8.24 1.41 9.06
C THR A 35 -8.13 2.13 7.73
N ALA A 36 -7.98 3.46 7.73
CA ALA A 36 -7.83 4.24 6.50
C ALA A 36 -6.55 3.89 5.75
N ALA A 37 -5.44 3.72 6.47
CA ALA A 37 -4.16 3.31 5.88
C ALA A 37 -4.25 1.93 5.23
N MET A 38 -4.90 0.96 5.88
CA MET A 38 -5.11 -0.38 5.33
C MET A 38 -6.04 -0.38 4.10
N ALA A 39 -7.10 0.43 4.13
CA ALA A 39 -8.06 0.53 3.02
C ALA A 39 -7.41 1.09 1.74
N MET A 40 -6.48 2.05 1.88
CA MET A 40 -5.69 2.51 0.73
C MET A 40 -4.67 1.45 0.33
N GLY A 41 -3.84 0.99 1.27
CA GLY A 41 -2.99 -0.20 1.11
C GLY A 41 -2.26 -0.30 -0.24
N THR A 42 -2.16 -1.53 -0.75
CA THR A 42 -1.54 -1.83 -2.05
C THR A 42 -2.27 -1.14 -3.21
N ALA A 43 -3.60 -1.22 -3.25
CA ALA A 43 -4.38 -0.72 -4.39
C ALA A 43 -4.28 0.80 -4.57
N GLY A 44 -4.33 1.56 -3.47
CA GLY A 44 -4.17 3.01 -3.47
C GLY A 44 -2.77 3.45 -3.90
N LEU A 45 -1.72 2.75 -3.44
CA LEU A 45 -0.35 2.96 -3.90
C LEU A 45 -0.20 2.66 -5.39
N THR A 46 -0.78 1.56 -5.88
CA THR A 46 -0.79 1.25 -7.32
C THR A 46 -1.50 2.33 -8.12
N ALA A 47 -2.67 2.78 -7.65
CA ALA A 47 -3.45 3.81 -8.33
C ALA A 47 -2.68 5.14 -8.43
N ILE A 48 -2.06 5.61 -7.33
CA ILE A 48 -1.32 6.88 -7.37
C ILE A 48 -0.08 6.76 -8.25
N LEU A 49 0.66 5.65 -8.19
CA LEU A 49 1.82 5.44 -9.08
C LEU A 49 1.42 5.44 -10.55
N ALA A 50 0.26 4.85 -10.89
CA ALA A 50 -0.27 4.90 -12.25
C ALA A 50 -0.62 6.32 -12.68
N VAL A 51 -1.30 7.09 -11.82
CA VAL A 51 -1.67 8.49 -12.10
C VAL A 51 -0.42 9.35 -12.28
N GLU A 52 0.56 9.27 -11.38
CA GLU A 52 1.83 10.00 -11.48
C GLU A 52 2.57 9.64 -12.78
N ARG A 53 2.57 8.36 -13.16
CA ARG A 53 3.21 7.91 -14.40
C ARG A 53 2.52 8.45 -15.65
N LEU A 54 1.18 8.55 -15.64
CA LEU A 54 0.39 9.14 -16.73
C LEU A 54 0.60 10.65 -16.81
N ARG A 55 0.64 11.34 -15.67
CA ARG A 55 0.98 12.77 -15.56
C ARG A 55 2.33 13.12 -16.17
N ALA A 56 3.31 12.23 -16.05
CA ALA A 56 4.64 12.46 -16.60
C ALA A 56 4.75 12.34 -18.14
N VAL A 57 3.74 11.83 -18.84
CA VAL A 57 3.82 11.57 -20.30
C VAL A 57 2.64 12.05 -21.13
N ILE A 58 1.60 12.58 -20.48
CA ILE A 58 0.45 13.18 -21.15
C ILE A 58 0.48 14.65 -20.77
N ASP A 59 0.24 15.53 -21.75
CA ASP A 59 -0.02 16.94 -21.47
C ASP A 59 -1.50 17.08 -21.08
N TRP A 60 -1.76 17.57 -19.87
CA TRP A 60 -3.10 17.56 -19.25
C TRP A 60 -3.85 18.89 -19.39
N GLU A 61 -3.37 19.79 -20.26
CA GLU A 61 -4.13 21.00 -20.65
C GLU A 61 -5.43 20.66 -21.39
#